data_AF-A0A6P8CSB7-F1
#
_entry.id   AF-A0A6P8CSB7-F1
#
_cell.length_a   1.000
_cell.length_b   1.000
_cell.length_c   1.000
_cell.angle_alpha   90.00
_cell.angle_beta   90.00
_cell.angle_gamma   90.00
#
_symmetry.space_group_name_H-M   'P 1'
#
loop_
_entity.id
_entity.type
_entity.pdbx_description
1 polymer ?
#
loop_
_entity_poly.entity_id
_entity_poly.type
_entity_poly.pdbx_seq_one_letter_code
_entity_poly.pdbx_strand_id
1 'polypeptide(L)'
;MIMGAAASTVYYNLKLRHPTLDMPIIDYDLALLFQPMLVLGISIGVAFNVIFADWMITVLLIILFLGTSTKAFMKGVETWKKETILKKEAARLLESNGNGAEDVEYTPLPGEPANGNETEAPETKRTEVSIIENVRWKEFGILCAVWVIILGLEIGKNYTTTCSALYWVLNLGQIPVAVGVSGYQAVCLYTGKRVIESKGEEGTDWKVHQLVLYCLCGMAAGMVGGLLGLGGGFILGPLFLELGIPPQVSSATATFAMTFSSSMSVVEYYLLKRFPVPYALYFIAVATVAAFAGQYIVRRIITILGRASLIIFILAGTIFISAISISAISLGGVGIAKMIEDIEEHAYMGFENLCTYGS
;
A
#
# COMPACT_ATOMS: atom_id res chain seq x y z
N MET A 1 -10.71 7.19 8.40
CA MET A 1 -10.33 5.85 8.92
C MET A 1 -8.99 5.40 8.40
N ILE A 2 -8.85 5.15 7.09
CA ILE A 2 -7.67 4.52 6.49
C ILE A 2 -6.38 5.31 6.74
N MET A 3 -6.43 6.64 6.60
CA MET A 3 -5.30 7.52 6.92
C MET A 3 -4.73 7.29 8.32
N GLY A 4 -5.59 7.20 9.35
CA GLY A 4 -5.16 6.98 10.73
C GLY A 4 -4.58 5.58 10.97
N ALA A 5 -5.21 4.55 10.39
CA ALA A 5 -4.71 3.18 10.48
C ALA A 5 -3.37 3.01 9.77
N ALA A 6 -3.23 3.56 8.56
CA ALA A 6 -2.00 3.55 7.78
C ALA A 6 -0.87 4.31 8.49
N ALA A 7 -1.15 5.51 9.03
CA ALA A 7 -0.17 6.28 9.80
C ALA A 7 0.35 5.53 11.04
N SER A 8 -0.53 4.86 11.80
CA SER A 8 -0.09 4.04 12.94
C SER A 8 0.80 2.87 12.51
N THR A 9 0.48 2.26 11.36
CA THR A 9 1.21 1.11 10.83
C THR A 9 2.57 1.54 10.30
N VAL A 10 2.65 2.70 9.63
CA VAL A 10 3.92 3.32 9.23
C VAL A 10 4.77 3.63 10.45
N TYR A 11 4.18 4.21 11.50
CA TYR A 11 4.91 4.49 12.74
C TYR A 11 5.54 3.22 13.35
N TYR A 12 4.84 2.07 13.31
CA TYR A 12 5.43 0.80 13.70
C TYR A 12 6.51 0.32 12.74
N ASN A 13 6.27 0.38 11.43
CA ASN A 13 7.21 -0.08 10.41
C ASN A 13 8.51 0.74 10.43
N LEU A 14 8.45 2.03 10.75
CA LEU A 14 9.62 2.89 10.89
C LEU A 14 10.57 2.46 12.03
N LYS A 15 10.10 1.67 13.00
CA LYS A 15 10.93 1.10 14.07
C LYS A 15 11.60 -0.23 13.66
N LEU A 16 11.28 -0.77 12.49
CA LEU A 16 11.76 -2.06 12.03
C LEU A 16 12.83 -1.88 10.93
N ARG A 17 13.89 -2.70 10.99
CA ARG A 17 14.89 -2.85 9.92
C ARG A 17 14.65 -4.11 9.10
N HIS A 18 15.24 -4.14 7.91
CA HIS A 18 15.22 -5.31 7.04
C HIS A 18 15.90 -6.52 7.74
N PRO A 19 15.37 -7.75 7.62
CA PRO A 19 15.89 -8.91 8.33
C PRO A 19 17.27 -9.38 7.83
N THR A 20 17.69 -8.99 6.61
CA THR A 20 18.92 -9.49 5.98
C THR A 20 19.84 -8.39 5.41
N LEU A 21 19.39 -7.14 5.35
CA LEU A 21 20.14 -6.02 4.76
C LEU A 21 20.16 -4.87 5.76
N ASP A 22 21.23 -4.08 5.82
CA ASP A 22 21.30 -2.93 6.74
C ASP A 22 20.57 -1.71 6.16
N MET A 23 19.26 -1.87 5.91
CA MET A 23 18.41 -0.87 5.29
C MET A 23 17.05 -0.77 6.01
N PRO A 24 16.34 0.37 5.89
CA PRO A 24 14.98 0.50 6.39
C PRO A 24 14.05 -0.49 5.70
N ILE A 25 13.01 -0.96 6.42
CA ILE A 25 12.00 -1.85 5.83
C ILE A 25 11.18 -1.18 4.72
N ILE A 26 11.15 0.16 4.70
CA ILE A 26 10.48 0.95 3.66
C ILE A 26 11.47 1.22 2.53
N ASP A 27 11.12 0.81 1.32
CA ASP A 27 11.87 1.14 0.11
C ASP A 27 11.46 2.52 -0.42
N TYR A 28 12.28 3.52 -0.10
CA TYR A 28 12.05 4.89 -0.50
C TYR A 28 12.26 5.12 -2.01
N ASP A 29 13.08 4.30 -2.68
CA ASP A 29 13.31 4.42 -4.12
C ASP A 29 12.10 3.95 -4.92
N LEU A 30 11.45 2.89 -4.43
CA LEU A 30 10.17 2.42 -4.92
C LEU A 30 9.05 3.41 -4.61
N ALA A 31 9.02 3.96 -3.39
CA ALA A 31 8.05 4.99 -3.03
C ALA A 31 8.18 6.24 -3.91
N LEU A 32 9.41 6.71 -4.19
CA LEU A 32 9.66 7.84 -5.10
C LEU A 32 9.22 7.59 -6.53
N LEU A 33 9.28 6.34 -7.00
CA LEU A 33 8.80 5.98 -8.34
C LEU A 33 7.27 6.01 -8.41
N PHE A 34 6.59 5.37 -7.47
CA PHE A 34 5.14 5.14 -7.55
C PHE A 34 4.29 6.24 -6.93
N GLN A 35 4.75 6.89 -5.86
CA GLN A 35 3.90 7.79 -5.08
C GLN A 35 3.47 9.05 -5.84
N PRO A 36 4.33 9.77 -6.59
CA PRO A 36 3.90 10.95 -7.34
C PRO A 36 2.81 10.61 -8.37
N MET A 37 2.97 9.51 -9.12
CA MET A 37 1.97 9.02 -10.08
C MET A 37 0.67 8.59 -9.40
N LEU A 38 0.77 8.00 -8.22
CA LEU A 38 -0.38 7.55 -7.46
C LEU A 38 -1.19 8.73 -6.91
N VAL A 39 -0.53 9.78 -6.39
CA VAL A 39 -1.20 11.00 -5.94
C VAL A 39 -1.87 11.72 -7.12
N LEU A 40 -1.20 11.81 -8.27
CA LEU A 40 -1.82 12.33 -9.50
C LEU A 40 -3.05 11.52 -9.90
N GLY A 41 -2.96 10.18 -9.82
CA GLY A 41 -4.09 9.29 -10.07
C GLY A 41 -5.27 9.56 -9.13
N ILE A 42 -5.02 9.84 -7.85
CA ILE A 42 -6.08 10.15 -6.88
C ILE A 42 -6.89 11.35 -7.30
N SER A 43 -6.25 12.45 -7.68
CA SER A 43 -6.96 13.67 -8.06
C SER A 43 -7.87 13.43 -9.27
N ILE A 44 -7.43 12.59 -10.23
CA ILE A 44 -8.27 12.13 -11.34
C ILE A 44 -9.41 11.22 -10.85
N GLY A 45 -9.12 10.30 -9.93
CA GLY A 45 -10.10 9.37 -9.36
C GLY A 45 -11.21 10.07 -8.58
N VAL A 46 -10.87 11.09 -7.79
CA VAL A 46 -11.86 11.90 -7.05
C VAL A 46 -12.69 12.75 -8.00
N ALA A 47 -12.10 13.29 -9.09
CA ALA A 47 -12.88 13.93 -10.13
C ALA A 47 -13.90 12.94 -10.76
N PHE A 48 -13.51 11.69 -11.03
CA PHE A 48 -14.44 10.66 -11.49
C PHE A 48 -15.49 10.27 -10.46
N ASN A 49 -15.18 10.35 -9.16
CA ASN A 49 -16.17 10.10 -8.10
C ASN A 49 -17.34 11.08 -8.14
N VAL A 50 -17.08 12.32 -8.55
CA VAL A 50 -18.13 13.32 -8.74
C VAL A 50 -18.97 13.02 -10.00
N ILE A 51 -18.34 12.52 -11.07
CA ILE A 51 -19.04 12.24 -12.33
C ILE A 51 -19.89 10.97 -12.26
N PHE A 52 -19.38 9.94 -11.60
CA PHE A 52 -19.97 8.59 -11.60
C PHE A 52 -21.11 8.45 -10.59
N ALA A 53 -22.14 7.73 -11.00
CA ALA A 53 -23.23 7.34 -10.13
C ALA A 53 -22.75 6.47 -8.97
N ASP A 54 -23.37 6.64 -7.81
CA ASP A 54 -23.06 5.90 -6.58
C ASP A 54 -23.19 4.37 -6.74
N TRP A 55 -24.16 3.90 -7.56
CA TRP A 55 -24.34 2.47 -7.85
C TRP A 55 -23.15 1.89 -8.62
N MET A 56 -22.52 2.67 -9.50
CA MET A 56 -21.39 2.20 -10.31
C MET A 56 -20.12 2.09 -9.45
N ILE A 57 -19.93 3.04 -8.53
CA ILE A 57 -18.84 3.03 -7.56
C ILE A 57 -18.98 1.83 -6.60
N THR A 58 -20.19 1.55 -6.13
CA THR A 58 -20.46 0.39 -5.26
C THR A 58 -20.27 -0.94 -5.98
N VAL A 59 -20.71 -1.09 -7.23
CA VAL A 59 -20.43 -2.28 -8.05
C VAL A 59 -18.93 -2.47 -8.25
N LEU A 60 -18.19 -1.40 -8.56
CA LEU A 60 -16.74 -1.45 -8.72
C LEU A 60 -16.04 -1.89 -7.42
N LEU A 61 -16.47 -1.36 -6.26
CA LEU A 61 -15.94 -1.72 -4.95
C LEU A 61 -16.16 -3.21 -4.64
N ILE A 62 -17.32 -3.77 -4.99
CA ILE A 62 -17.62 -5.20 -4.81
C ILE A 62 -16.70 -6.07 -5.66
N ILE A 63 -16.57 -5.75 -6.96
CA ILE A 63 -15.69 -6.50 -7.88
C ILE A 63 -14.25 -6.48 -7.36
N LEU A 64 -13.80 -5.32 -6.91
CA LEU A 64 -12.45 -5.13 -6.40
C LEU A 64 -12.21 -5.90 -5.10
N PHE A 65 -13.14 -5.87 -4.14
CA PHE A 65 -13.01 -6.65 -2.90
C PHE A 65 -13.09 -8.16 -3.12
N LEU A 66 -13.93 -8.64 -4.02
CA LEU A 66 -13.96 -10.06 -4.40
C LEU A 66 -12.65 -10.49 -5.06
N GLY A 67 -12.16 -9.70 -6.02
CA GLY A 67 -10.90 -9.99 -6.72
C GLY A 67 -9.69 -9.96 -5.79
N THR A 68 -9.55 -8.92 -4.97
CA THR A 68 -8.44 -8.81 -4.01
C THR A 68 -8.47 -9.88 -2.94
N SER A 69 -9.65 -10.22 -2.40
CA SER A 69 -9.82 -11.29 -1.43
C SER A 69 -9.42 -12.66 -2.01
N THR A 70 -9.88 -12.96 -3.22
CA THR A 70 -9.53 -14.21 -3.92
C THR A 70 -8.02 -14.32 -4.15
N LYS A 71 -7.39 -13.24 -4.63
CA LYS A 71 -5.93 -13.19 -4.84
C LYS A 71 -5.16 -13.34 -3.52
N ALA A 72 -5.62 -12.68 -2.45
CA ALA A 72 -5.02 -12.78 -1.12
C ALA A 72 -5.13 -14.22 -0.56
N PHE A 73 -6.29 -14.87 -0.73
CA PHE A 73 -6.50 -16.24 -0.30
C PHE A 73 -5.58 -17.21 -1.05
N MET A 74 -5.51 -17.12 -2.38
CA MET A 74 -4.62 -17.96 -3.20
C MET A 74 -3.16 -17.81 -2.78
N LYS A 75 -2.72 -16.56 -2.56
CA LYS A 75 -1.37 -16.27 -2.08
C LYS A 75 -1.10 -16.78 -0.67
N GLY A 76 -2.11 -16.74 0.20
CA GLY A 76 -2.07 -17.34 1.53
C GLY A 76 -1.85 -18.85 1.46
N VAL A 77 -2.56 -19.54 0.56
CA VAL A 77 -2.39 -20.98 0.30
C VAL A 77 -1.00 -21.30 -0.24
N GLU A 78 -0.49 -20.52 -1.19
CA GLU A 78 0.88 -20.70 -1.72
C GLU A 78 1.94 -20.52 -0.63
N THR A 79 1.81 -19.47 0.19
CA THR A 79 2.75 -19.19 1.28
C THR A 79 2.70 -20.29 2.33
N TRP A 80 1.50 -20.78 2.66
CA TRP A 80 1.33 -21.92 3.57
C TRP A 80 2.03 -23.18 3.06
N LYS A 81 1.91 -23.48 1.76
CA LYS A 81 2.61 -24.62 1.13
C LYS A 81 4.12 -24.46 1.25
N LYS A 82 4.67 -23.29 0.93
CA LYS A 82 6.12 -23.00 1.03
C LYS A 82 6.63 -23.16 2.47
N GLU A 83 5.93 -22.57 3.45
CA GLU A 83 6.28 -22.72 4.87
C GLU A 83 6.21 -24.17 5.35
N THR A 84 5.24 -24.94 4.85
CA THR A 84 5.09 -26.36 5.21
C THR A 84 6.22 -27.20 4.62
N ILE A 85 6.65 -26.92 3.40
CA ILE A 85 7.81 -27.58 2.77
C ILE A 85 9.08 -27.26 3.55
N LEU A 86 9.36 -25.99 3.84
CA LEU A 86 10.52 -25.55 4.63
C LEU A 86 10.57 -26.20 6.02
N LYS A 87 9.44 -26.26 6.73
CA LYS A 87 9.39 -26.96 8.04
C LYS A 87 9.61 -28.46 7.90
N LYS A 88 9.13 -29.08 6.82
CA LYS A 88 9.35 -30.51 6.56
C LYS A 88 10.80 -30.81 6.17
N GLU A 89 11.45 -29.94 5.42
CA GLU A 89 12.88 -30.03 5.10
C GLU A 89 13.74 -29.80 6.35
N ALA A 90 13.43 -28.79 7.17
CA ALA A 90 14.12 -28.57 8.45
C ALA A 90 13.96 -29.76 9.41
N ALA A 91 12.76 -30.36 9.47
CA ALA A 91 12.53 -31.57 10.26
C ALA A 91 13.32 -32.78 9.70
N ARG A 92 13.39 -32.94 8.38
CA ARG A 92 14.21 -33.98 7.74
C ARG A 92 15.71 -33.80 7.97
N LEU A 93 16.20 -32.56 7.96
CA LEU A 93 17.60 -32.26 8.28
C LEU A 93 17.92 -32.55 9.75
N LEU A 94 16.99 -32.24 10.67
CA LEU A 94 17.12 -32.60 12.09
C LEU A 94 17.06 -34.11 12.34
N GLU A 95 16.21 -34.85 11.60
CA GLU A 95 16.16 -36.32 11.67
C GLU A 95 17.37 -36.99 11.02
N SER A 96 17.91 -36.42 9.92
CA SER A 96 19.11 -36.91 9.25
C SER A 96 20.37 -36.74 10.10
N ASN A 97 20.47 -35.66 10.89
CA ASN A 97 21.56 -35.47 11.85
C ASN A 97 21.42 -36.33 13.12
N GLY A 98 20.29 -37.03 13.30
CA GLY A 98 20.04 -37.91 14.45
C GLY A 98 20.57 -39.34 14.29
N ASN A 99 20.92 -39.76 13.08
CA ASN A 99 21.34 -41.14 12.77
C ASN A 99 22.61 -41.15 11.92
N GLY A 100 23.77 -40.97 12.56
CA GLY A 100 25.07 -41.22 11.95
C GLY A 100 26.10 -40.17 12.31
N ALA A 101 27.09 -40.56 13.12
CA ALA A 101 28.34 -39.85 13.19
C ALA A 101 29.05 -39.99 11.84
N GLU A 102 29.13 -38.92 11.06
CA GLU A 102 30.20 -38.64 10.11
C GLU A 102 30.18 -37.13 9.81
N ASP A 103 31.29 -36.48 10.16
CA ASP A 103 31.53 -35.05 10.00
C ASP A 103 31.41 -34.66 8.52
N VAL A 104 30.35 -33.95 8.15
CA VAL A 104 30.35 -33.13 6.93
C VAL A 104 30.47 -31.67 7.37
N GLU A 105 31.73 -31.28 7.44
CA GLU A 105 32.24 -29.91 7.48
C GLU A 105 31.48 -29.04 6.47
N TYR A 106 30.56 -28.20 6.97
CA TYR A 106 30.06 -27.07 6.20
C TYR A 106 31.21 -26.09 6.04
N THR A 107 31.83 -26.07 4.87
CA THR A 107 32.87 -25.10 4.50
C THR A 107 32.25 -23.70 4.39
N PRO A 108 32.59 -22.74 5.26
CA PRO A 108 32.25 -21.33 5.06
C PRO A 108 33.34 -20.72 4.16
N LEU A 109 32.98 -20.27 2.95
CA LEU A 109 33.86 -19.45 2.11
C LEU A 109 33.83 -17.97 2.56
N PRO A 110 34.91 -17.20 2.38
CA PRO A 110 35.80 -16.85 3.50
C PRO A 110 35.70 -15.37 3.92
N GLY A 111 35.96 -15.12 5.20
CA GLY A 111 36.10 -13.79 5.77
C GLY A 111 36.33 -13.82 7.28
N GLU A 112 37.41 -14.48 7.71
CA GLU A 112 37.92 -14.43 9.09
C GLU A 112 38.94 -13.27 9.24
N PRO A 113 39.33 -12.81 10.46
CA PRO A 113 39.57 -13.64 11.65
C PRO A 113 38.81 -13.29 12.93
N ALA A 114 38.57 -14.39 13.65
CA ALA A 114 38.24 -14.58 15.04
C ALA A 114 38.79 -13.56 16.06
N ASN A 115 37.96 -13.27 17.07
CA ASN A 115 38.33 -13.62 18.45
C ASN A 115 37.06 -13.88 19.29
N GLY A 116 37.11 -14.94 20.08
CA GLY A 116 35.96 -15.59 20.73
C GLY A 116 35.22 -14.75 21.77
N ASN A 117 34.00 -15.18 22.10
CA ASN A 117 33.67 -15.93 23.31
C ASN A 117 32.23 -16.48 23.21
N GLU A 118 32.01 -17.61 23.87
CA GLU A 118 30.92 -18.58 23.73
C GLU A 118 29.48 -18.11 24.03
N THR A 119 28.55 -18.84 23.40
CA THR A 119 27.17 -19.16 23.82
C THR A 119 26.10 -18.05 23.79
N GLU A 120 25.42 -17.93 22.65
CA GLU A 120 23.96 -17.75 22.56
C GLU A 120 23.51 -18.03 21.11
N ALA A 121 22.51 -18.90 20.93
CA ALA A 121 21.88 -19.14 19.63
C ALA A 121 21.35 -17.80 19.07
N PRO A 122 21.42 -17.53 17.75
CA PRO A 122 20.94 -16.27 17.20
C PRO A 122 19.41 -16.28 17.21
N GLU A 123 18.81 -15.92 18.34
CA GLU A 123 17.51 -15.29 18.34
C GLU A 123 17.59 -14.14 17.33
N THR A 124 16.68 -14.14 16.36
CA THR A 124 16.48 -13.05 15.42
C THR A 124 15.98 -11.82 16.18
N LYS A 125 16.85 -11.18 16.98
CA LYS A 125 16.60 -9.91 17.65
C LYS A 125 16.38 -8.89 16.56
N ARG A 126 15.11 -8.63 16.23
CA ARG A 126 14.71 -7.44 15.47
C ARG A 126 15.22 -6.24 16.26
N THR A 127 16.33 -5.66 15.85
CA THR A 127 16.93 -4.48 16.45
C THR A 127 15.94 -3.32 16.30
N GLU A 128 15.21 -3.01 17.36
CA GLU A 128 14.38 -1.81 17.42
C GLU A 128 15.33 -0.61 17.46
N VAL A 129 15.47 0.06 16.32
CA VAL A 129 16.32 1.23 16.14
C VAL A 129 15.51 2.52 16.30
N SER A 130 16.18 3.60 16.67
CA SER A 130 15.58 4.93 16.77
C SER A 130 14.96 5.33 15.42
N ILE A 131 13.71 5.82 15.44
CA ILE A 131 12.95 6.22 14.24
C ILE A 131 13.75 7.22 13.38
N ILE A 132 14.44 8.15 14.03
CA ILE A 132 15.15 9.26 13.38
C ILE A 132 16.34 8.75 12.55
N GLU A 133 16.95 7.66 12.99
CA GLU A 133 18.14 7.06 12.37
C GLU A 133 17.78 6.05 11.27
N ASN A 134 16.55 5.54 11.28
CA ASN A 134 16.04 4.61 10.27
C ASN A 134 15.38 5.30 9.07
N VAL A 135 15.16 6.62 9.13
CA VAL A 135 14.49 7.38 8.06
C VAL A 135 15.52 7.94 7.07
N ARG A 136 15.31 7.64 5.78
CA ARG A 136 16.03 8.31 4.69
C ARG A 136 15.47 9.72 4.45
N TRP A 137 15.96 10.70 5.22
CA TRP A 137 15.43 12.07 5.28
C TRP A 137 15.42 12.80 3.94
N LYS A 138 16.39 12.54 3.05
CA LYS A 138 16.44 13.15 1.72
C LYS A 138 15.27 12.69 0.85
N GLU A 139 15.10 11.37 0.71
CA GLU A 139 14.03 10.76 -0.07
C GLU A 139 12.65 11.06 0.53
N PHE A 140 12.53 10.96 1.86
CA PHE A 140 11.31 11.33 2.59
C PHE A 140 10.95 12.80 2.36
N GLY A 141 11.93 13.71 2.43
CA GLY A 141 11.73 15.13 2.17
C GLY A 141 11.23 15.41 0.76
N ILE A 142 11.75 14.72 -0.26
CA ILE A 142 11.27 14.84 -1.65
C ILE A 142 9.80 14.37 -1.74
N LEU A 143 9.45 13.24 -1.14
CA LEU A 143 8.08 12.72 -1.14
C LEU A 143 7.10 13.68 -0.46
N CYS A 144 7.46 14.21 0.71
CA CYS A 144 6.66 15.22 1.40
C CYS A 144 6.52 16.50 0.57
N ALA A 145 7.60 16.98 -0.06
CA ALA A 145 7.57 18.17 -0.89
C ALA A 145 6.63 18.00 -2.09
N VAL A 146 6.73 16.87 -2.81
CA VAL A 146 5.82 16.55 -3.92
C VAL A 146 4.37 16.50 -3.46
N TRP A 147 4.11 15.84 -2.33
CA TRP A 147 2.78 15.75 -1.76
C TRP A 147 2.23 17.15 -1.40
N VAL A 148 3.01 18.00 -0.73
CA VAL A 148 2.59 19.37 -0.39
C VAL A 148 2.34 20.22 -1.63
N ILE A 149 3.19 20.10 -2.67
CA ILE A 149 3.02 20.85 -3.91
C ILE A 149 1.71 20.44 -4.61
N ILE A 150 1.46 19.14 -4.77
CA ILE A 150 0.23 18.65 -5.42
C ILE A 150 -1.00 19.02 -4.58
N LEU A 151 -0.92 18.89 -3.25
CA LEU A 151 -1.99 19.30 -2.34
C LEU A 151 -2.27 20.80 -2.45
N GLY A 152 -1.24 21.64 -2.52
CA GLY A 152 -1.39 23.08 -2.71
C GLY A 152 -2.07 23.42 -4.04
N LEU A 153 -1.74 22.70 -5.12
CA LEU A 153 -2.41 22.85 -6.41
C LEU A 153 -3.89 22.46 -6.33
N GLU A 154 -4.22 21.38 -5.63
CA GLU A 154 -5.61 20.92 -5.41
C GLU A 154 -6.42 21.90 -4.55
N ILE A 155 -5.85 22.40 -3.47
CA ILE A 155 -6.48 23.43 -2.64
C ILE A 155 -6.69 24.70 -3.46
N GLY A 156 -5.68 25.14 -4.21
CA GLY A 156 -5.77 26.29 -5.11
C GLY A 156 -6.89 26.14 -6.15
N LYS A 157 -7.01 24.95 -6.74
CA LYS A 157 -8.07 24.61 -7.70
C LYS A 157 -9.46 24.84 -7.11
N ASN A 158 -9.68 24.47 -5.86
CA ASN A 158 -10.97 24.64 -5.18
C ASN A 158 -11.37 26.11 -4.93
N TYR A 159 -10.42 27.06 -4.91
CA TYR A 159 -10.71 28.49 -4.80
C TYR A 159 -11.03 29.16 -6.14
N THR A 160 -10.86 28.43 -7.25
CA THR A 160 -11.08 28.97 -8.60
C THR A 160 -12.47 28.63 -9.11
N THR A 161 -12.98 29.45 -10.03
CA THR A 161 -14.26 29.16 -10.68
C THR A 161 -14.17 27.88 -11.50
N THR A 162 -15.17 27.02 -11.35
CA THR A 162 -15.27 25.74 -12.06
C THR A 162 -15.16 25.97 -13.57
N CYS A 163 -14.34 25.15 -14.22
CA CYS A 163 -14.11 25.18 -15.67
C CYS A 163 -13.50 26.48 -16.25
N SER A 164 -12.87 27.33 -15.41
CA SER A 164 -12.05 28.46 -15.85
C SER A 164 -10.70 28.04 -16.45
N ALA A 165 -10.05 28.90 -17.23
CA ALA A 165 -8.70 28.65 -17.74
C ALA A 165 -7.70 28.38 -16.60
N LEU A 166 -7.85 29.08 -15.46
CA LEU A 166 -6.97 28.92 -14.30
C LEU A 166 -7.18 27.56 -13.59
N TYR A 167 -8.41 27.03 -13.59
CA TYR A 167 -8.73 25.69 -13.10
C TYR A 167 -7.96 24.62 -13.89
N TRP A 168 -7.99 24.71 -15.22
CA TRP A 168 -7.28 23.77 -16.09
C TRP A 168 -5.76 23.90 -15.97
N VAL A 169 -5.23 25.12 -15.80
CA VAL A 169 -3.80 25.33 -15.55
C VAL A 169 -3.35 24.67 -14.25
N LEU A 170 -4.09 24.83 -13.16
CA LEU A 170 -3.77 24.20 -11.87
C LEU A 170 -3.88 22.67 -11.93
N ASN A 171 -4.90 22.14 -12.61
CA ASN A 171 -5.09 20.71 -12.80
C ASN A 171 -3.97 20.10 -13.67
N LEU A 172 -3.64 20.73 -14.79
CA LEU A 172 -2.55 20.27 -15.66
C LEU A 172 -1.17 20.47 -15.01
N GLY A 173 -1.02 21.44 -14.11
CA GLY A 173 0.21 21.70 -13.35
C GLY A 173 0.66 20.54 -12.47
N GLN A 174 -0.24 19.63 -12.09
CA GLN A 174 0.10 18.43 -11.33
C GLN A 174 0.89 17.41 -12.16
N ILE A 175 0.64 17.38 -13.48
CA ILE A 175 1.26 16.40 -14.38
C ILE A 175 2.77 16.62 -14.46
N PRO A 176 3.31 17.83 -14.74
CA PRO A 176 4.76 18.06 -14.73
C PRO A 176 5.43 17.71 -13.40
N VAL A 177 4.77 17.97 -12.26
CA VAL A 177 5.32 17.68 -10.93
C VAL A 177 5.44 16.17 -10.72
N ALA A 178 4.36 15.43 -10.98
CA ALA A 178 4.35 13.98 -10.81
C ALA A 178 5.25 13.25 -11.82
N VAL A 179 5.12 13.61 -13.11
CA VAL A 179 5.92 13.04 -14.20
C VAL A 179 7.40 13.41 -14.06
N GLY A 180 7.71 14.63 -13.63
CA GLY A 180 9.08 15.08 -13.42
C GLY A 180 9.79 14.26 -12.35
N VAL A 181 9.18 14.07 -11.18
CA VAL A 181 9.83 13.34 -10.07
C VAL A 181 9.88 11.84 -10.32
N SER A 182 8.77 11.21 -10.72
CA SER A 182 8.78 9.78 -11.05
C SER A 182 9.65 9.49 -12.28
N GLY A 183 9.67 10.38 -13.27
CA GLY A 183 10.52 10.27 -14.47
C GLY A 183 12.00 10.41 -14.14
N TYR A 184 12.37 11.37 -13.29
CA TYR A 184 13.76 11.50 -12.81
C TYR A 184 14.23 10.25 -12.07
N GLN A 185 13.39 9.71 -11.19
CA GLN A 185 13.68 8.46 -10.49
C GLN A 185 13.79 7.29 -11.47
N ALA A 186 12.88 7.18 -12.44
CA ALA A 186 12.91 6.15 -13.49
C ALA A 186 14.20 6.21 -14.33
N VAL A 187 14.66 7.40 -14.71
CA VAL A 187 15.94 7.59 -15.42
C VAL A 187 17.13 7.22 -14.53
N CYS A 188 17.09 7.53 -13.24
CA CYS A 188 18.13 7.13 -12.29
C CYS A 188 18.22 5.61 -12.11
N LEU A 189 17.07 4.91 -12.09
CA LEU A 189 17.03 3.44 -12.07
C LEU A 189 17.53 2.85 -13.39
N TYR A 190 17.13 3.41 -14.53
CA TYR A 190 17.56 2.94 -15.84
C TYR A 190 19.06 3.10 -16.06
N THR A 191 19.62 4.21 -15.61
CA THR A 191 21.06 4.52 -15.75
C THR A 191 21.92 3.80 -14.70
N GLY A 192 21.30 3.04 -13.78
CA GLY A 192 22.01 2.33 -12.71
C GLY A 192 22.56 3.23 -11.58
N LYS A 193 22.19 4.51 -11.55
CA LYS A 193 22.59 5.45 -10.47
C LYS A 193 21.88 5.18 -9.14
N ARG A 194 20.72 4.52 -9.19
CA ARG A 194 19.95 4.04 -8.03
C ARG A 194 19.54 2.59 -8.28
N VAL A 195 19.62 1.76 -7.26
CA VAL A 195 19.23 0.35 -7.30
C VAL A 195 18.15 0.12 -6.26
N ILE A 196 17.13 -0.65 -6.60
CA ILE A 196 16.15 -1.13 -5.62
C ILE A 196 16.87 -2.19 -4.78
N GLU A 197 17.50 -1.76 -3.69
CA GLU A 197 18.29 -2.60 -2.77
C GLU A 197 17.49 -3.81 -2.28
N SER A 198 16.15 -3.69 -2.20
CA SER A 198 15.29 -4.78 -1.76
C SER A 198 15.20 -5.98 -2.74
N LYS A 199 15.70 -5.85 -3.97
CA LYS A 199 15.52 -6.87 -5.04
C LYS A 199 16.66 -7.90 -5.11
N GLY A 200 17.78 -7.68 -4.41
CA GLY A 200 18.95 -8.58 -4.43
C GLY A 200 19.81 -8.48 -5.70
N GLU A 201 20.92 -9.23 -5.75
CA GLU A 201 21.96 -9.19 -6.80
C GLU A 201 21.52 -9.70 -8.19
N GLU A 202 20.29 -10.19 -8.34
CA GLU A 202 19.72 -10.52 -9.66
C GLU A 202 19.32 -9.23 -10.39
N GLY A 203 20.36 -8.63 -10.99
CA GLY A 203 20.33 -7.39 -11.75
C GLY A 203 19.14 -7.33 -12.70
N THR A 204 18.33 -6.28 -12.54
CA THR A 204 17.27 -6.01 -13.50
C THR A 204 17.75 -4.95 -14.46
N ASP A 205 18.00 -5.35 -15.70
CA ASP A 205 17.99 -4.42 -16.84
C ASP A 205 16.57 -3.87 -16.97
N TRP A 206 16.30 -2.77 -16.27
CA TRP A 206 14.98 -2.16 -16.29
C TRP A 206 14.71 -1.61 -17.68
N LYS A 207 13.86 -2.27 -18.48
CA LYS A 207 13.50 -1.74 -19.80
C LYS A 207 12.60 -0.52 -19.63
N VAL A 208 12.82 0.52 -20.41
CA VAL A 208 12.00 1.77 -20.39
C VAL A 208 10.49 1.45 -20.43
N HIS A 209 10.07 0.51 -21.27
CA HIS A 209 8.67 0.09 -21.36
C HIS A 209 8.10 -0.46 -20.04
N GLN A 210 8.90 -1.20 -19.26
CA GLN A 210 8.47 -1.72 -17.96
C GLN A 210 8.29 -0.57 -16.94
N LEU A 211 9.21 0.39 -16.89
CA LEU A 211 9.06 1.54 -15.98
C LEU A 211 7.84 2.40 -16.33
N VAL A 212 7.60 2.62 -17.63
CA VAL A 212 6.41 3.34 -18.09
C VAL A 212 5.15 2.58 -17.70
N LEU A 213 5.11 1.25 -17.91
CA LEU A 213 3.99 0.42 -17.49
C LEU A 213 3.75 0.49 -15.98
N TYR A 214 4.81 0.50 -15.16
CA TYR A 214 4.69 0.64 -13.71
C TYR A 214 4.16 2.02 -13.28
N CYS A 215 4.60 3.09 -13.93
CA CYS A 215 4.05 4.43 -13.69
C CYS A 215 2.56 4.48 -14.04
N LEU A 216 2.15 3.87 -15.16
CA LEU A 216 0.75 3.76 -15.56
C LEU A 216 -0.06 2.91 -14.57
N CYS A 217 0.47 1.79 -14.10
CA CYS A 217 -0.16 0.99 -13.04
C CYS A 217 -0.30 1.77 -11.73
N GLY A 218 0.71 2.56 -11.35
CA GLY A 218 0.65 3.45 -10.18
C GLY A 218 -0.42 4.53 -10.31
N MET A 219 -0.54 5.13 -11.49
CA MET A 219 -1.59 6.11 -11.80
C MET A 219 -2.98 5.48 -11.78
N ALA A 220 -3.17 4.31 -12.40
CA ALA A 220 -4.42 3.56 -12.36
C ALA A 220 -4.80 3.14 -10.93
N ALA A 221 -3.82 2.70 -10.13
CA ALA A 221 -4.01 2.39 -8.72
C ALA A 221 -4.43 3.63 -7.92
N GLY A 222 -3.85 4.79 -8.23
CA GLY A 222 -4.26 6.08 -7.69
C GLY A 222 -5.68 6.45 -8.07
N MET A 223 -6.06 6.28 -9.33
CA MET A 223 -7.40 6.57 -9.83
C MET A 223 -8.48 5.74 -9.14
N VAL A 224 -8.27 4.42 -9.05
CA VAL A 224 -9.18 3.54 -8.32
C VAL A 224 -9.15 3.86 -6.81
N GLY A 225 -7.98 4.13 -6.24
CA GLY A 225 -7.84 4.46 -4.83
C GLY A 225 -8.50 5.79 -4.44
N GLY A 226 -8.45 6.79 -5.33
CA GLY A 226 -9.11 8.09 -5.19
C GLY A 226 -10.60 7.97 -5.36
N LEU A 227 -11.07 7.27 -6.42
CA LEU A 227 -12.49 7.03 -6.69
C LEU A 227 -13.20 6.33 -5.52
N LEU A 228 -12.53 5.40 -4.84
CA LEU A 228 -13.08 4.64 -3.72
C LEU A 228 -12.78 5.28 -2.36
N GLY A 229 -11.93 6.31 -2.28
CA GLY A 229 -11.45 6.89 -1.02
C GLY A 229 -10.62 5.95 -0.14
N LEU A 230 -10.09 4.85 -0.71
CA LEU A 230 -9.29 3.86 0.02
C LEU A 230 -7.79 4.20 0.07
N GLY A 231 -7.30 5.04 -0.85
CA GLY A 231 -5.87 5.26 -1.07
C GLY A 231 -5.22 4.08 -1.81
N GLY A 232 -4.47 4.34 -2.88
CA GLY A 232 -4.02 3.31 -3.84
C GLY A 232 -3.03 2.26 -3.31
N GLY A 233 -2.66 2.29 -2.03
CA GLY A 233 -1.68 1.39 -1.43
C GLY A 233 -2.09 -0.10 -1.43
N PHE A 234 -3.39 -0.41 -1.41
CA PHE A 234 -3.85 -1.80 -1.43
C PHE A 234 -3.60 -2.50 -2.78
N ILE A 235 -3.46 -1.73 -3.86
CA ILE A 235 -3.09 -2.22 -5.21
C ILE A 235 -1.57 -2.32 -5.33
N LEU A 236 -0.83 -1.37 -4.72
CA LEU A 236 0.63 -1.36 -4.72
C LEU A 236 1.23 -2.60 -4.05
N GLY A 237 0.65 -3.11 -2.95
CA GLY A 237 1.18 -4.28 -2.25
C GLY A 237 1.35 -5.52 -3.15
N PRO A 238 0.26 -6.01 -3.80
CA PRO A 238 0.35 -7.09 -4.77
C PRO A 238 1.27 -6.78 -5.95
N LEU A 239 1.25 -5.55 -6.47
CA LEU A 239 2.12 -5.13 -7.56
C LEU A 239 3.60 -5.26 -7.20
N PHE A 240 4.01 -4.81 -6.01
CA PHE A 240 5.38 -4.93 -5.53
C PHE A 240 5.83 -6.38 -5.37
N LEU A 241 4.90 -7.27 -5.01
CA LEU A 241 5.21 -8.70 -4.93
C LEU A 241 5.40 -9.35 -6.30
N GLU A 242 4.70 -8.88 -7.33
CA GLU A 242 4.92 -9.29 -8.73
C GLU A 242 6.26 -8.78 -9.26
N LEU A 243 6.77 -7.67 -8.71
CA LEU A 243 8.12 -7.17 -8.98
C LEU A 243 9.23 -8.00 -8.31
N GLY A 244 8.89 -9.03 -7.53
CA GLY A 244 9.83 -9.87 -6.79
C GLY A 244 10.30 -9.27 -5.46
N ILE A 245 9.68 -8.18 -4.99
CA ILE A 245 10.06 -7.54 -3.72
C ILE A 245 9.61 -8.44 -2.55
N PRO A 246 10.46 -8.62 -1.52
CA PRO A 246 10.10 -9.38 -0.32
C PRO A 246 8.77 -8.90 0.31
N PRO A 247 7.89 -9.80 0.77
CA PRO A 247 6.58 -9.43 1.32
C PRO A 247 6.59 -8.40 2.45
N GLN A 248 7.64 -8.42 3.27
CA GLN A 248 7.80 -7.50 4.40
C GLN A 248 8.04 -6.06 3.92
N VAL A 249 8.95 -5.87 2.94
CA VAL A 249 9.26 -4.56 2.34
C VAL A 249 8.11 -4.04 1.50
N SER A 250 7.51 -4.92 0.69
CA SER A 250 6.33 -4.59 -0.13
C SER A 250 5.19 -4.05 0.74
N SER A 251 4.85 -4.76 1.82
CA SER A 251 3.79 -4.33 2.74
C SER A 251 4.11 -2.99 3.39
N ALA A 252 5.33 -2.81 3.91
CA ALA A 252 5.71 -1.58 4.57
C ALA A 252 5.69 -0.36 3.62
N THR A 253 6.24 -0.53 2.42
CA THR A 253 6.30 0.52 1.39
C THR A 253 4.91 0.85 0.85
N ALA A 254 4.05 -0.15 0.65
CA ALA A 254 2.67 0.06 0.23
C ALA A 254 1.84 0.80 1.28
N THR A 255 1.98 0.48 2.57
CA THR A 255 1.29 1.21 3.66
C THR A 255 1.84 2.63 3.84
N PHE A 256 3.14 2.83 3.58
CA PHE A 256 3.74 4.15 3.53
C PHE A 256 3.13 5.01 2.43
N ALA A 257 3.09 4.51 1.19
CA ALA A 257 2.39 5.18 0.08
C ALA A 257 0.88 5.37 0.35
N MET A 258 0.24 4.40 1.04
CA MET A 258 -1.16 4.49 1.46
C MET A 258 -1.41 5.68 2.38
N THR A 259 -0.47 6.05 3.24
CA THR A 259 -0.64 7.15 4.19
C THR A 259 -0.73 8.49 3.47
N PHE A 260 0.18 8.77 2.54
CA PHE A 260 0.13 9.99 1.73
C PHE A 260 -1.08 10.04 0.82
N SER A 261 -1.36 8.93 0.14
CA SER A 261 -2.46 8.83 -0.80
C SER A 261 -3.83 8.98 -0.13
N SER A 262 -4.07 8.28 0.98
CA SER A 262 -5.32 8.44 1.74
C SER A 262 -5.44 9.82 2.39
N SER A 263 -4.34 10.45 2.83
CA SER A 263 -4.38 11.83 3.32
C SER A 263 -4.76 12.84 2.24
N MET A 264 -4.30 12.63 0.99
CA MET A 264 -4.69 13.43 -0.16
C MET A 264 -6.20 13.32 -0.41
N SER A 265 -6.73 12.09 -0.51
CA SER A 265 -8.16 11.86 -0.72
C SER A 265 -9.02 12.47 0.39
N VAL A 266 -8.60 12.39 1.66
CA VAL A 266 -9.33 13.02 2.77
C VAL A 266 -9.46 14.52 2.57
N VAL A 267 -8.39 15.21 2.15
CA VAL A 267 -8.45 16.65 1.88
C VAL A 267 -9.33 16.95 0.68
N GLU A 268 -9.19 16.21 -0.43
CA GLU A 268 -10.01 16.43 -1.63
C GLU A 268 -11.51 16.21 -1.35
N TYR A 269 -11.88 15.12 -0.64
CA TYR A 269 -13.27 14.87 -0.25
C TYR A 269 -13.79 15.87 0.80
N TYR A 270 -12.91 16.42 1.63
CA TYR A 270 -13.26 17.51 2.54
C TYR A 270 -13.56 18.81 1.80
N LEU A 271 -12.75 19.16 0.79
CA LEU A 271 -12.98 20.32 -0.08
C LEU A 271 -14.30 20.18 -0.85
N LEU A 272 -14.65 18.96 -1.28
CA LEU A 272 -15.94 18.63 -1.88
C LEU A 272 -17.12 18.60 -0.88
N LYS A 273 -16.89 18.85 0.42
CA LYS A 273 -17.91 18.81 1.50
C LYS A 273 -18.71 17.49 1.56
N ARG A 274 -18.11 16.37 1.15
CA ARG A 274 -18.77 15.05 1.06
C ARG A 274 -19.04 14.38 2.41
N PHE A 275 -18.49 14.90 3.51
CA PHE A 275 -18.75 14.32 4.85
C PHE A 275 -18.66 15.36 5.99
N PRO A 276 -19.39 15.13 7.10
CA PRO A 276 -19.28 15.95 8.31
C PRO A 276 -17.97 15.66 9.09
N VAL A 277 -17.22 16.71 9.40
CA VAL A 277 -15.90 16.65 10.07
C VAL A 277 -15.92 15.94 11.43
N PRO A 278 -16.91 16.13 12.33
CA PRO A 278 -16.89 15.50 13.64
C PRO A 278 -16.88 13.96 13.58
N TYR A 279 -17.68 13.39 12.68
CA TYR A 279 -17.71 11.95 12.46
C TYR A 279 -16.38 11.44 11.90
N ALA A 280 -15.78 12.17 10.97
CA ALA A 280 -14.49 11.79 10.40
C ALA A 280 -13.38 11.74 11.48
N LEU A 281 -13.33 12.71 12.38
CA LEU A 281 -12.37 12.72 13.49
C LEU A 281 -12.58 11.54 14.45
N TYR A 282 -13.83 11.25 14.81
CA TYR A 282 -14.17 10.09 15.64
C TYR A 282 -13.68 8.79 15.00
N PHE A 283 -13.98 8.59 13.72
CA PHE A 283 -13.57 7.40 12.97
C PHE A 283 -12.05 7.30 12.77
N ILE A 284 -11.34 8.43 12.64
CA ILE A 284 -9.87 8.44 12.61
C ILE A 284 -9.32 7.98 13.96
N ALA A 285 -9.83 8.50 15.07
CA ALA A 285 -9.37 8.14 16.41
C ALA A 285 -9.56 6.65 16.69
N VAL A 286 -10.79 6.13 16.48
CA VAL A 286 -11.11 4.71 16.69
C VAL A 286 -10.26 3.81 15.80
N ALA A 287 -10.12 4.13 14.51
CA ALA A 287 -9.32 3.33 13.58
C ALA A 287 -7.83 3.32 13.94
N THR A 288 -7.31 4.44 14.44
CA THR A 288 -5.91 4.55 14.87
C THR A 288 -5.65 3.68 16.10
N VAL A 289 -6.50 3.76 17.12
CA VAL A 289 -6.39 2.92 18.32
C VAL A 289 -6.53 1.43 17.98
N ALA A 290 -7.51 1.08 17.15
CA ALA A 290 -7.72 -0.30 16.70
C ALA A 290 -6.51 -0.83 15.90
N ALA A 291 -5.90 0.01 15.05
CA ALA A 291 -4.71 -0.38 14.31
C ALA A 291 -3.49 -0.57 15.22
N PHE A 292 -3.28 0.29 16.22
CA PHE A 292 -2.21 0.11 17.22
C PHE A 292 -2.37 -1.22 17.98
N ALA A 293 -3.59 -1.49 18.47
CA ALA A 293 -3.90 -2.73 19.17
C ALA A 293 -3.76 -3.96 18.26
N GLY A 294 -4.26 -3.86 17.02
CA GLY A 294 -4.18 -4.92 16.02
C GLY A 294 -2.75 -5.28 15.66
N GLN A 295 -1.88 -4.30 15.39
CA GLN A 295 -0.45 -4.53 15.11
C GLN A 295 0.26 -5.21 16.28
N TYR A 296 -0.01 -4.77 17.52
CA TYR A 296 0.55 -5.38 18.72
C TYR A 296 0.13 -6.85 18.88
N ILE A 297 -1.17 -7.13 18.77
CA ILE A 297 -1.73 -8.48 18.89
C ILE A 297 -1.20 -9.40 17.79
N VAL A 298 -1.25 -8.94 16.53
CA VAL A 298 -0.76 -9.71 15.39
C VAL A 298 0.72 -10.04 15.56
N ARG A 299 1.57 -9.09 16.00
CA ARG A 299 2.98 -9.38 16.26
C ARG A 299 3.18 -10.43 17.34
N ARG A 300 2.46 -10.33 18.46
CA ARG A 300 2.45 -11.35 19.53
C ARG A 300 2.09 -12.73 19.00
N ILE A 301 1.03 -12.81 18.19
CA ILE A 301 0.57 -14.04 17.55
C ILE A 301 1.65 -14.62 16.61
N ILE A 302 2.34 -13.78 15.84
CA ILE A 302 3.43 -14.23 14.94
C ILE A 302 4.57 -14.88 15.73
N THR A 303 5.00 -14.27 16.83
CA THR A 303 6.05 -14.84 17.70
C THR A 303 5.64 -16.16 18.34
N ILE A 304 4.35 -16.35 18.64
CA ILE A 304 3.84 -17.57 19.26
C ILE A 304 3.67 -18.69 18.23
N LEU A 305 3.13 -18.37 17.04
CA LEU A 305 2.75 -19.38 16.04
C LEU A 305 3.87 -19.73 15.05
N GLY A 306 4.90 -18.89 14.92
CA GLY A 306 6.08 -19.16 14.08
C GLY A 306 5.75 -19.51 12.62
N ARG A 307 4.63 -18.99 12.09
CA ARG A 307 4.14 -19.16 10.71
C ARG A 307 3.50 -17.84 10.26
N ALA A 308 4.03 -17.21 9.20
CA ALA A 308 3.48 -15.97 8.68
C ALA A 308 2.21 -16.21 7.85
N SER A 309 2.03 -17.42 7.33
CA SER A 309 0.87 -17.84 6.53
C SER A 309 -0.48 -17.72 7.25
N LEU A 310 -0.55 -17.91 8.57
CA LEU A 310 -1.80 -17.74 9.36
C LEU A 310 -2.30 -16.30 9.37
N ILE A 311 -1.39 -15.31 9.30
CA ILE A 311 -1.76 -13.90 9.22
C ILE A 311 -2.52 -13.64 7.92
N ILE A 312 -2.03 -14.20 6.82
CA ILE A 312 -2.63 -14.01 5.49
C ILE A 312 -4.03 -14.63 5.47
N PHE A 313 -4.25 -15.78 6.11
CA PHE A 313 -5.58 -16.38 6.25
C PHE A 313 -6.53 -15.54 7.11
N ILE A 314 -6.07 -15.01 8.24
CA ILE A 314 -6.89 -14.13 9.09
C ILE A 314 -7.26 -12.85 8.33
N LEU A 315 -6.29 -12.22 7.66
CA LEU A 315 -6.54 -11.01 6.85
C LEU A 315 -7.49 -11.31 5.68
N ALA A 316 -7.25 -12.37 4.92
CA ALA A 316 -8.14 -12.79 3.82
C ALA A 316 -9.56 -13.09 4.34
N GLY A 317 -9.67 -13.76 5.49
CA GLY A 317 -10.94 -14.03 6.15
C GLY A 317 -11.68 -12.75 6.56
N THR A 318 -10.99 -11.79 7.18
CA THR A 318 -11.60 -10.51 7.55
C THR A 318 -12.04 -9.71 6.33
N ILE A 319 -11.26 -9.71 5.24
CA ILE A 319 -11.63 -9.04 3.99
C ILE A 319 -12.84 -9.74 3.37
N PHE A 320 -12.87 -11.08 3.35
CA PHE A 320 -13.99 -11.85 2.82
C PHE A 320 -15.28 -11.63 3.61
N ILE A 321 -15.21 -11.62 4.95
CA ILE A 321 -16.35 -11.30 5.81
C ILE A 321 -16.80 -9.86 5.58
N SER A 322 -15.87 -8.91 5.45
CA SER A 322 -16.22 -7.51 5.17
C SER A 322 -16.88 -7.36 3.78
N ALA A 323 -16.38 -8.07 2.77
CA ALA A 323 -16.95 -8.07 1.42
C ALA A 323 -18.36 -8.67 1.41
N ILE A 324 -18.57 -9.79 2.11
CA ILE A 324 -19.90 -10.41 2.27
C ILE A 324 -20.82 -9.52 3.08
N SER A 325 -20.34 -8.93 4.16
CA SER A 325 -21.17 -8.04 5.00
C SER A 325 -21.58 -6.80 4.22
N ILE A 326 -20.67 -6.18 3.47
CA ILE A 326 -20.99 -5.02 2.62
C ILE A 326 -21.94 -5.43 1.48
N SER A 327 -21.70 -6.56 0.79
CA SER A 327 -22.58 -6.99 -0.31
C SER A 327 -23.96 -7.42 0.18
N ALA A 328 -24.04 -8.13 1.31
CA ALA A 328 -25.31 -8.58 1.88
C ALA A 328 -26.13 -7.41 2.47
N ILE A 329 -25.49 -6.49 3.19
CA ILE A 329 -26.20 -5.39 3.86
C ILE A 329 -26.49 -4.23 2.88
N SER A 330 -25.51 -3.84 2.07
CA SER A 330 -25.62 -2.66 1.21
C SER A 330 -26.40 -2.93 -0.08
N LEU A 331 -26.20 -4.09 -0.73
CA LEU A 331 -27.00 -4.47 -1.90
C LEU A 331 -28.31 -5.15 -1.49
N GLY A 332 -28.25 -6.14 -0.60
CA GLY A 332 -29.40 -7.02 -0.32
C GLY A 332 -30.58 -6.40 0.45
N GLY A 333 -30.40 -5.29 1.18
CA GLY A 333 -31.45 -4.71 2.02
C GLY A 333 -31.91 -3.31 1.62
N VAL A 334 -30.97 -2.36 1.49
CA VAL A 334 -31.31 -0.92 1.35
C VAL A 334 -30.95 -0.37 -0.03
N GLY A 335 -29.84 -0.84 -0.64
CA GLY A 335 -29.37 -0.33 -1.93
C GLY A 335 -30.22 -0.79 -3.12
N ILE A 336 -30.59 -2.08 -3.20
CA ILE A 336 -31.47 -2.57 -4.27
C ILE A 336 -32.89 -2.02 -4.12
N ALA A 337 -33.41 -1.93 -2.89
CA ALA A 337 -34.74 -1.35 -2.64
C ALA A 337 -34.80 0.11 -3.11
N LYS A 338 -33.81 0.92 -2.73
CA LYS A 338 -33.72 2.32 -3.15
C LYS A 338 -33.45 2.48 -4.65
N MET A 339 -32.63 1.62 -5.24
CA MET A 339 -32.36 1.64 -6.68
C MET A 339 -33.59 1.23 -7.50
N ILE A 340 -34.42 0.29 -7.02
CA ILE A 340 -35.69 -0.08 -7.66
C ILE A 340 -36.70 1.07 -7.53
N GLU A 341 -36.78 1.71 -6.36
CA GLU A 341 -37.63 2.89 -6.12
C GLU A 341 -37.22 4.07 -7.04
N ASP A 342 -35.91 4.37 -7.16
CA ASP A 342 -35.38 5.40 -8.06
C ASP A 342 -35.62 5.08 -9.57
N ILE A 343 -35.63 3.78 -9.94
CA ILE A 343 -35.97 3.33 -11.30
C ILE A 343 -37.48 3.46 -11.56
N GLU A 344 -38.34 3.14 -10.58
CA GLU A 344 -39.79 3.28 -10.68
C GLU A 344 -40.20 4.76 -10.79
N GLU A 345 -39.54 5.66 -10.04
CA GLU A 345 -39.80 7.11 -10.08
C GLU A 345 -39.26 7.82 -11.33
N HIS A 346 -38.60 7.11 -12.26
CA HIS A 346 -37.87 7.70 -13.40
C HIS A 346 -36.87 8.79 -12.95
N ALA A 347 -36.31 8.63 -11.74
CA ALA A 347 -35.31 9.55 -11.22
C ALA A 347 -34.04 9.46 -12.08
N TYR A 348 -33.40 10.60 -12.32
CA TYR A 348 -32.17 10.65 -13.11
C TYR A 348 -31.06 9.88 -12.41
N MET A 349 -30.76 8.67 -12.89
CA MET A 349 -29.73 7.79 -12.32
C MET A 349 -28.28 8.19 -12.64
N GLY A 350 -28.09 9.43 -13.11
CA GLY A 350 -26.91 10.27 -12.82
C GLY A 350 -25.61 9.97 -13.55
N PHE A 351 -25.24 10.83 -14.51
CA PHE A 351 -23.86 11.35 -14.56
C PHE A 351 -23.93 12.83 -14.23
N GLU A 352 -23.21 13.29 -13.22
CA GLU A 352 -23.18 14.72 -12.91
C GLU A 352 -22.16 15.43 -13.79
N ASN A 353 -22.52 16.60 -14.30
CA ASN A 353 -21.59 17.43 -15.07
C ASN A 353 -20.65 18.17 -14.10
N LEU A 354 -19.36 17.95 -14.29
CA LEU A 354 -18.29 18.57 -13.49
C LEU A 354 -18.36 20.11 -13.47
N CYS A 355 -18.91 20.72 -14.53
CA CYS A 355 -19.06 22.18 -14.64
C CYS A 355 -20.38 22.75 -14.08
N THR A 356 -21.38 21.92 -13.76
CA THR A 356 -22.64 22.38 -13.13
C THR A 356 -22.70 22.09 -11.64
N TYR A 357 -21.70 21.39 -11.10
CA TYR A 357 -21.62 21.09 -9.68
C TYR A 357 -21.26 22.38 -8.91
N GLY A 358 -22.26 23.03 -8.31
CA GLY A 358 -22.09 24.21 -7.47
C GLY A 358 -22.52 25.57 -8.06
N SER A 359 -23.27 25.60 -9.17
CA SER A 359 -23.99 26.80 -9.62
C SER A 359 -25.30 27.00 -8.86
#